data_AF-A0A1G8EGQ5-F1
#
_entry.id   AF-A0A1G8EGQ5-F1
#
_cell.length_a   1.000
_cell.length_b   1.000
_cell.length_c   1.000
_cell.angle_alpha   90.00
_cell.angle_beta   90.00
_cell.angle_gamma   90.00
#
_symmetry.space_group_name_H-M   'P 1'
#
loop_
_entity.id
_entity.type
_entity.pdbx_description
1 polymer ?
#
loop_
_entity_poly.entity_id
_entity_poly.type
_entity_poly.pdbx_seq_one_letter_code
_entity_poly.pdbx_strand_id
1 'polypeptide(L)'
;MSKRTLVSTAATLLCVGALTGLTAIPAQAGGAPVKCHLTFSMSGWSAIYQHAEGRGRVTCDNGQRAAVTISVHGGGLTAGKFHVNGHGDITNVYSIRDVYGSYAQAGASAGAGSSGTAQVLTKGTTSMALSGSGEGVDLGVAVDAFKIEPVH
;
A
#
# COMPACT_ATOMS: atom_id res chain seq x y z
N MET A 1 -25.24 -42.12 50.10
CA MET A 1 -24.26 -43.10 50.63
C MET A 1 -24.16 -44.29 49.68
N SER A 2 -23.06 -44.43 48.94
CA SER A 2 -22.67 -45.65 48.19
C SER A 2 -21.19 -45.48 47.81
N LYS A 3 -20.24 -45.88 48.66
CA LYS A 3 -19.48 -47.15 48.63
C LYS A 3 -19.01 -47.57 47.23
N ARG A 4 -17.69 -47.47 46.97
CA ARG A 4 -16.78 -48.65 46.90
C ARG A 4 -15.35 -48.21 46.56
N THR A 5 -14.51 -48.35 47.57
CA THR A 5 -13.05 -48.52 47.50
C THR A 5 -12.71 -49.70 46.60
N LEU A 6 -11.64 -49.61 45.79
CA LEU A 6 -10.78 -50.74 45.46
C LEU A 6 -9.41 -50.26 44.97
N VAL A 7 -8.44 -50.55 45.82
CA VAL A 7 -6.98 -50.53 45.66
C VAL A 7 -6.58 -51.55 44.58
N SER A 8 -5.57 -51.27 43.74
CA SER A 8 -4.28 -52.02 43.72
C SER A 8 -3.44 -51.80 42.44
N THR A 9 -2.19 -51.39 42.66
CA THR A 9 -0.91 -51.85 42.07
C THR A 9 -0.66 -51.96 40.55
N ALA A 10 0.25 -51.08 40.10
CA ALA A 10 1.51 -51.33 39.37
C ALA A 10 1.58 -52.34 38.20
N ALA A 11 1.94 -51.84 37.02
CA ALA A 11 2.95 -52.47 36.16
C ALA A 11 3.50 -51.46 35.13
N THR A 12 4.75 -51.09 35.30
CA THR A 12 5.60 -50.38 34.34
C THR A 12 5.85 -51.23 33.09
N LEU A 13 5.63 -50.65 31.90
CA LEU A 13 6.17 -51.16 30.63
C LEU A 13 6.87 -50.01 29.90
N LEU A 14 8.18 -50.21 29.69
CA LEU A 14 9.08 -49.37 28.91
C LEU A 14 8.62 -49.29 27.45
N CYS A 15 8.44 -48.08 26.93
CA CYS A 15 8.56 -47.83 25.49
C CYS A 15 9.77 -46.92 25.26
N VAL A 16 10.80 -47.54 24.68
CA VAL A 16 12.06 -46.97 24.22
C VAL A 16 11.81 -45.93 23.12
N GLY A 17 12.60 -44.86 23.16
CA GLY A 17 12.38 -43.64 22.40
C GLY A 17 12.64 -43.72 20.88
N ALA A 18 12.00 -42.77 20.20
CA ALA A 18 12.47 -42.13 18.97
C ALA A 18 11.71 -40.81 18.80
N LEU A 19 12.02 -39.78 19.60
CA LEU A 19 11.70 -38.39 19.21
C LEU A 19 12.80 -37.93 18.25
N THR A 20 12.66 -38.27 16.97
CA THR A 20 13.44 -37.65 15.91
C THR A 20 13.00 -36.19 15.78
N GLY A 21 13.99 -35.30 15.81
CA GLY A 21 13.82 -33.87 16.00
C GLY A 21 12.86 -33.21 15.00
N LEU A 22 11.91 -32.46 15.55
CA LEU A 22 11.25 -31.38 14.84
C LEU A 22 12.33 -30.36 14.47
N THR A 23 12.83 -30.44 13.24
CA THR A 23 13.64 -29.37 12.67
C THR A 23 12.75 -28.15 12.60
N ALA A 24 13.00 -27.18 13.49
CA ALA A 24 12.38 -25.88 13.42
C ALA A 24 12.81 -25.25 12.10
N ILE A 25 11.96 -25.36 11.08
CA ILE A 25 12.12 -24.58 9.85
C ILE A 25 12.10 -23.13 10.31
N PRO A 26 13.14 -22.32 10.03
CA PRO A 26 13.08 -20.91 10.33
C PRO A 26 11.90 -20.37 9.52
N ALA A 27 10.83 -20.00 10.21
CA ALA A 27 9.79 -19.17 9.62
C ALA A 27 10.49 -17.89 9.22
N GLN A 28 10.73 -17.71 7.93
CA GLN A 28 11.20 -16.47 7.37
C GLN A 28 10.08 -15.47 7.62
N ALA A 29 10.13 -14.80 8.76
CA ALA A 29 9.32 -13.62 8.99
C ALA A 29 9.76 -12.64 7.90
N GLY A 30 8.97 -12.54 6.83
CA GLY A 30 9.09 -11.45 5.87
C GLY A 30 9.16 -10.17 6.70
N GLY A 31 10.18 -9.34 6.45
CA GLY A 31 10.46 -8.16 7.28
C GLY A 31 9.20 -7.34 7.53
N ALA A 32 9.08 -6.71 8.69
CA ALA A 32 7.90 -5.91 9.00
C ALA A 32 7.64 -4.89 7.88
N PRO A 33 6.39 -4.73 7.41
CA PRO A 33 6.08 -3.75 6.38
C PRO A 33 6.47 -2.35 6.86
N VAL A 34 7.10 -1.60 5.97
CA VAL A 34 7.49 -0.21 6.20
C VAL A 34 6.49 0.73 5.55
N LYS A 35 6.50 1.99 6.01
CA LYS A 35 5.81 3.07 5.31
C LYS A 35 6.78 3.77 4.36
N CYS A 36 6.24 4.27 3.26
CA CYS A 36 6.96 5.10 2.32
C CYS A 36 6.15 6.36 2.02
N HIS A 37 6.86 7.45 1.83
CA HIS A 37 6.31 8.77 1.55
C HIS A 37 6.65 9.14 0.12
N LEU A 38 5.63 9.42 -0.67
CA LEU A 38 5.72 9.94 -2.02
C LEU A 38 5.50 11.45 -1.99
N THR A 39 6.41 12.21 -2.58
CA THR A 39 6.19 13.62 -2.93
C THR A 39 6.24 13.73 -4.45
N PHE A 40 5.28 14.42 -5.06
CA PHE A 40 5.23 14.52 -6.52
C PHE A 40 4.74 15.88 -7.02
N SER A 41 5.08 16.14 -8.28
CA SER A 41 4.59 17.27 -9.06
C SER A 41 4.25 16.79 -10.46
N MET A 42 3.06 17.15 -10.94
CA MET A 42 2.56 16.74 -12.25
C MET A 42 1.80 17.87 -12.93
N SER A 43 1.84 17.87 -14.25
CA SER A 43 1.02 18.78 -15.06
C SER A 43 0.17 17.94 -16.00
N GLY A 44 -1.03 18.42 -16.25
CA GLY A 44 -1.99 17.69 -17.03
C GLY A 44 -2.92 18.59 -17.80
N TRP A 45 -3.79 17.93 -18.53
CA TRP A 45 -4.92 18.54 -19.19
C TRP A 45 -6.17 17.70 -18.95
N SER A 46 -7.29 18.38 -18.99
CA SER A 46 -8.62 17.79 -18.86
C SER A 46 -9.48 18.32 -20.00
N ALA A 47 -10.42 17.49 -20.45
CA ALA A 47 -11.50 17.90 -21.36
C ALA A 47 -12.74 17.04 -21.10
N ILE A 48 -12.60 15.72 -21.31
CA ILE A 48 -13.58 14.66 -20.97
C ILE A 48 -12.86 13.58 -20.15
N TYR A 49 -11.64 13.26 -20.57
CA TYR A 49 -10.67 12.47 -19.81
C TYR A 49 -9.61 13.40 -19.24
N GLN A 50 -9.16 13.11 -18.03
CA GLN A 50 -8.04 13.76 -17.40
C GLN A 50 -6.79 12.91 -17.61
N HIS A 51 -5.71 13.57 -18.04
CA HIS A 51 -4.39 12.96 -18.13
C HIS A 51 -3.35 13.90 -17.54
N ALA A 52 -2.51 13.36 -16.64
CA ALA A 52 -1.41 14.09 -16.05
C ALA A 52 -0.16 13.22 -15.97
N GLU A 53 0.98 13.85 -16.20
CA GLU A 53 2.30 13.22 -16.04
C GLU A 53 3.19 14.08 -15.18
N GLY A 54 4.07 13.43 -14.45
CA GLY A 54 4.92 14.09 -13.50
C GLY A 54 6.08 13.26 -13.00
N ARG A 55 6.79 13.84 -12.05
CA ARG A 55 7.90 13.18 -11.36
C ARG A 55 7.71 13.29 -9.86
N GLY A 56 8.33 12.36 -9.16
CA GLY A 56 8.30 12.35 -7.71
C GLY A 56 9.52 11.71 -7.10
N ARG A 57 9.49 11.68 -5.78
CA ARG A 57 10.47 11.00 -4.94
C ARG A 57 9.73 10.17 -3.92
N VAL A 58 10.15 8.92 -3.80
CA VAL A 58 9.72 8.00 -2.76
C VAL A 58 10.82 7.93 -1.70
N THR A 59 10.45 8.03 -0.43
CA THR A 59 11.33 7.83 0.72
C THR A 59 10.67 6.90 1.71
N CYS A 60 11.30 5.78 2.03
CA CYS A 60 10.80 4.80 2.98
C CYS A 60 11.48 4.95 4.35
N ASP A 61 10.78 4.56 5.41
CA ASP A 61 11.27 4.66 6.80
C ASP A 61 12.54 3.84 7.06
N ASN A 62 12.77 2.78 6.28
CA ASN A 62 14.00 1.98 6.31
C ASN A 62 15.18 2.62 5.56
N GLY A 63 15.05 3.87 5.10
CA GLY A 63 16.09 4.62 4.40
C GLY A 63 16.14 4.39 2.89
N GLN A 64 15.34 3.49 2.32
CA GLN A 64 15.27 3.31 0.87
C GLN A 64 14.67 4.55 0.19
N ARG A 65 15.22 4.93 -0.96
CA ARG A 65 14.77 6.10 -1.73
C ARG A 65 14.79 5.82 -3.23
N ALA A 66 13.84 6.38 -3.96
CA ALA A 66 13.78 6.27 -5.42
C ALA A 66 13.25 7.57 -6.04
N ALA A 67 13.80 7.94 -7.19
CA ALA A 67 13.14 8.88 -8.10
C ALA A 67 12.14 8.11 -8.96
N VAL A 68 10.97 8.70 -9.19
CA VAL A 68 9.89 8.04 -9.91
C VAL A 68 9.26 8.96 -10.96
N THR A 69 8.75 8.36 -12.02
CA THR A 69 7.83 8.97 -12.97
C THR A 69 6.41 8.55 -12.61
N ILE A 70 5.46 9.46 -12.78
CA ILE A 70 4.06 9.25 -12.40
C ILE A 70 3.17 9.59 -13.58
N SER A 71 2.18 8.74 -13.84
CA SER A 71 1.14 8.96 -14.82
C SER A 71 -0.22 8.73 -14.19
N VAL A 72 -1.14 9.66 -14.42
CA VAL A 72 -2.50 9.59 -13.89
C VAL A 72 -3.50 9.66 -15.03
N HIS A 73 -4.49 8.79 -14.96
CA HIS A 73 -5.67 8.81 -15.81
C HIS A 73 -6.91 8.85 -14.92
N GLY A 74 -7.90 9.65 -15.33
CA GLY A 74 -9.16 9.79 -14.59
C GLY A 74 -10.25 10.49 -15.39
N GLY A 75 -11.41 10.66 -14.75
CA GLY A 75 -12.51 11.43 -15.31
C GLY A 75 -12.30 12.93 -15.11
N GLY A 76 -12.44 13.73 -16.17
CA GLY A 76 -12.38 15.19 -16.08
C GLY A 76 -13.77 15.81 -16.12
N LEU A 77 -14.10 16.71 -15.19
CA LEU A 77 -15.36 17.48 -15.26
C LEU A 77 -15.25 18.76 -16.10
N THR A 78 -14.02 19.18 -16.37
CA THR A 78 -13.73 20.51 -16.90
C THR A 78 -12.64 20.44 -17.96
N ALA A 79 -12.64 21.42 -18.88
CA ALA A 79 -11.63 21.50 -19.93
C ALA A 79 -10.55 22.53 -19.58
N GLY A 80 -9.29 22.12 -19.58
CA GLY A 80 -8.19 23.04 -19.28
C GLY A 80 -6.87 22.34 -18.93
N LYS A 81 -5.82 23.15 -18.84
CA LYS A 81 -4.52 22.72 -18.28
C LYS A 81 -4.53 22.93 -16.77
N PHE A 82 -3.83 22.07 -16.06
CA PHE A 82 -3.68 22.17 -14.62
C PHE A 82 -2.30 21.69 -14.18
N HIS A 83 -1.91 22.10 -12.97
CA HIS A 83 -0.70 21.67 -12.32
C HIS A 83 -1.01 21.26 -10.88
N VAL A 84 -0.37 20.18 -10.41
CA VAL A 84 -0.63 19.57 -9.10
C VAL A 84 0.67 19.26 -8.41
N ASN A 85 0.73 19.60 -7.13
CA ASN A 85 1.74 19.10 -6.20
C ASN A 85 1.03 18.26 -5.14
N GLY A 86 1.63 17.14 -4.75
CA GLY A 86 0.96 16.24 -3.84
C GLY A 86 1.88 15.33 -3.04
N HIS A 87 1.25 14.67 -2.08
CA HIS A 87 1.86 13.77 -1.12
C HIS A 87 1.08 12.47 -1.06
N GLY A 88 1.77 11.33 -0.96
CA GLY A 88 1.18 10.02 -0.82
C GLY A 88 1.84 9.23 0.30
N ASP A 89 1.06 8.77 1.28
CA ASP A 89 1.55 7.85 2.30
C ASP A 89 1.23 6.41 1.90
N ILE A 90 2.28 5.65 1.57
CA ILE A 90 2.21 4.28 1.09
C ILE A 90 2.52 3.35 2.26
N THR A 91 1.67 2.36 2.46
CA THR A 91 1.74 1.41 3.58
C THR A 91 1.71 -0.02 3.07
N ASN A 92 2.17 -0.95 3.91
CA ASN A 92 2.32 -2.36 3.57
C ASN A 92 3.33 -2.58 2.43
N VAL A 93 4.51 -1.95 2.56
CA VAL A 93 5.64 -2.05 1.64
C VAL A 93 6.72 -2.90 2.28
N TYR A 94 7.21 -3.94 1.62
CA TYR A 94 8.30 -4.80 2.11
C TYR A 94 9.64 -4.45 1.46
N SER A 95 9.60 -3.90 0.25
CA SER A 95 10.73 -3.38 -0.51
C SER A 95 10.28 -2.19 -1.33
N ILE A 96 11.17 -1.23 -1.61
CA ILE A 96 10.83 -0.07 -2.47
C ILE A 96 10.28 -0.48 -3.85
N ARG A 97 10.56 -1.70 -4.32
CA ARG A 97 9.97 -2.25 -5.55
C ARG A 97 8.44 -2.41 -5.45
N ASP A 98 7.92 -2.64 -4.26
CA ASP A 98 6.47 -2.78 -4.02
C ASP A 98 5.75 -1.44 -4.13
N VAL A 99 6.46 -0.32 -4.31
CA VAL A 99 5.86 0.98 -4.61
C VAL A 99 5.49 1.10 -6.10
N TYR A 100 6.22 0.43 -7.00
CA TYR A 100 5.98 0.57 -8.44
C TYR A 100 4.74 -0.19 -8.92
N GLY A 101 4.00 0.40 -9.86
CA GLY A 101 2.79 -0.17 -10.45
C GLY A 101 1.59 0.78 -10.42
N SER A 102 0.43 0.26 -10.80
CA SER A 102 -0.82 1.01 -10.88
C SER A 102 -1.65 0.86 -9.62
N TYR A 103 -2.00 1.98 -9.00
CA TYR A 103 -2.94 2.05 -7.89
C TYR A 103 -4.31 2.47 -8.40
N ALA A 104 -5.34 1.79 -7.96
CA ALA A 104 -6.74 2.10 -8.27
C ALA A 104 -7.43 2.68 -7.03
N GLN A 105 -8.45 3.51 -7.23
CA GLN A 105 -9.21 4.08 -6.12
C GLN A 105 -9.89 2.98 -5.29
N ALA A 106 -9.75 3.08 -3.97
CA ALA A 106 -10.36 2.16 -3.01
C ALA A 106 -11.20 2.93 -2.00
N GLY A 107 -12.52 2.77 -2.07
CA GLY A 107 -13.47 3.41 -1.17
C GLY A 107 -13.93 4.79 -1.62
N ALA A 108 -14.41 5.61 -0.68
CA ALA A 108 -14.95 6.92 -0.96
C ALA A 108 -13.84 7.98 -1.08
N SER A 109 -13.86 8.77 -2.16
CA SER A 109 -13.03 9.98 -2.33
C SER A 109 -13.56 11.11 -1.46
N ALA A 110 -12.71 11.75 -0.66
CA ALA A 110 -13.09 12.86 0.21
C ALA A 110 -12.56 14.19 -0.33
N GLY A 111 -13.48 15.07 -0.71
CA GLY A 111 -13.20 16.48 -0.97
C GLY A 111 -12.68 16.78 -2.38
N ALA A 112 -13.59 17.23 -3.24
CA ALA A 112 -13.27 18.13 -4.34
C ALA A 112 -13.64 19.55 -3.87
N GLY A 113 -12.73 20.18 -3.12
CA GLY A 113 -12.81 21.61 -2.78
C GLY A 113 -11.84 22.41 -3.64
N SER A 114 -11.97 23.74 -3.66
CA SER A 114 -11.32 24.67 -4.62
C SER A 114 -9.80 24.59 -4.81
N SER A 115 -9.05 23.72 -4.13
CA SER A 115 -7.62 23.58 -4.40
C SER A 115 -7.01 22.21 -4.08
N GLY A 116 -7.77 21.18 -3.67
CA GLY A 116 -7.14 19.90 -3.34
C GLY A 116 -8.05 18.68 -3.19
N THR A 117 -7.44 17.52 -3.42
CA THR A 117 -8.03 16.17 -3.42
C THR A 117 -7.43 15.32 -2.32
N ALA A 118 -8.24 14.53 -1.62
CA ALA A 118 -7.79 13.45 -0.77
C ALA A 118 -8.51 12.13 -1.09
N GLN A 119 -7.76 11.06 -1.29
CA GLN A 119 -8.32 9.75 -1.63
C GLN A 119 -7.39 8.61 -1.21
N VAL A 120 -7.97 7.42 -1.06
CA VAL A 120 -7.21 6.20 -0.81
C VAL A 120 -7.16 5.39 -2.10
N LEU A 121 -5.96 4.97 -2.49
CA LEU A 121 -5.72 4.09 -3.62
C LEU A 121 -5.08 2.79 -3.14
N THR A 122 -5.32 1.68 -3.84
CA THR A 122 -4.73 0.38 -3.50
C THR A 122 -4.12 -0.29 -4.73
N LYS A 123 -3.10 -1.11 -4.45
CA LYS A 123 -2.45 -2.01 -5.40
C LYS A 123 -2.17 -3.32 -4.68
N GLY A 124 -2.99 -4.33 -4.94
CA GLY A 124 -2.95 -5.59 -4.19
C GLY A 124 -3.15 -5.31 -2.69
N THR A 125 -2.14 -5.64 -1.89
CA THR A 125 -2.15 -5.41 -0.43
C THR A 125 -1.54 -4.08 -0.01
N THR A 126 -0.91 -3.34 -0.93
CA THR A 126 -0.30 -2.03 -0.69
C THR A 126 -1.34 -0.94 -0.81
N SER A 127 -1.43 -0.07 0.21
CA SER A 127 -2.40 1.02 0.27
C SER A 127 -1.69 2.35 0.26
N MET A 128 -2.23 3.34 -0.45
CA MET A 128 -1.72 4.69 -0.53
C MET A 128 -2.81 5.70 -0.18
N ALA A 129 -2.59 6.49 0.87
CA ALA A 129 -3.39 7.68 1.14
C ALA A 129 -2.79 8.84 0.35
N LEU A 130 -3.50 9.30 -0.67
CA LEU A 130 -3.06 10.34 -1.60
C LEU A 130 -3.73 11.67 -1.25
N SER A 131 -2.93 12.72 -1.20
CA SER A 131 -3.38 14.10 -1.13
C SER A 131 -2.69 14.93 -2.19
N GLY A 132 -3.39 15.87 -2.79
CA GLY A 132 -2.85 16.74 -3.83
C GLY A 132 -3.53 18.08 -3.79
N SER A 133 -2.77 19.13 -4.07
CA SER A 133 -3.30 20.46 -4.29
C SER A 133 -2.73 21.05 -5.58
N GLY A 134 -3.51 21.90 -6.23
CA GLY A 134 -3.14 22.38 -7.55
C GLY A 134 -3.77 23.69 -7.93
N GLU A 135 -3.25 24.23 -9.01
CA GLU A 135 -3.71 25.46 -9.65
C GLU A 135 -4.22 25.12 -11.05
N GLY A 136 -5.33 25.76 -11.44
CA GLY A 136 -5.97 25.54 -12.72
C GLY A 136 -7.33 24.87 -12.62
N VAL A 137 -7.83 24.43 -13.78
CA VAL A 137 -9.19 23.95 -13.96
C VAL A 137 -9.30 22.50 -13.49
N ASP A 138 -9.75 22.38 -12.24
CA ASP A 138 -10.30 21.22 -11.51
C ASP A 138 -9.44 19.95 -11.35
N LEU A 139 -9.20 19.57 -10.10
CA LEU A 139 -8.75 18.23 -9.68
C LEU A 139 -9.91 17.38 -9.16
N GLY A 140 -11.14 17.76 -9.45
CA GLY A 140 -12.30 17.30 -8.72
C GLY A 140 -12.78 15.88 -8.95
N VAL A 141 -12.17 15.03 -9.79
CA VAL A 141 -12.78 13.72 -10.10
C VAL A 141 -11.83 12.54 -10.20
N ALA A 142 -12.33 11.44 -9.65
CA ALA A 142 -11.87 10.05 -9.67
C ALA A 142 -10.58 9.79 -10.45
N VAL A 143 -9.53 9.45 -9.71
CA VAL A 143 -8.34 8.83 -10.27
C VAL A 143 -8.68 7.38 -10.59
N ASP A 144 -8.79 7.06 -11.87
CA ASP A 144 -9.01 5.68 -12.34
C ASP A 144 -7.74 4.85 -12.11
N ALA A 145 -6.59 5.43 -12.46
CA ALA A 145 -5.29 4.81 -12.25
C ALA A 145 -4.22 5.84 -11.92
N PHE A 146 -3.51 5.62 -10.81
CA PHE A 146 -2.28 6.33 -10.44
C PHE A 146 -1.09 5.37 -10.61
N LYS A 147 -0.28 5.58 -11.64
CA LYS A 147 0.85 4.70 -11.97
C LYS A 147 2.16 5.30 -11.49
N ILE A 148 2.97 4.50 -10.79
CA ILE A 148 4.32 4.87 -10.32
C ILE A 148 5.34 3.97 -11.01
N GLU A 149 6.35 4.57 -11.64
CA GLU A 149 7.41 3.86 -12.37
C GLU A 149 8.80 4.37 -11.95
N PRO A 150 9.83 3.51 -11.94
CA PRO A 150 11.20 3.95 -11.70
C PRO A 150 11.67 4.86 -12.85
N VAL A 151 12.51 5.85 -12.51
CA VAL A 151 13.28 6.59 -13.51
C VAL A 151 14.39 5.67 -14.04
N HIS A 152 14.47 5.50 -15.35
CA HIS A 152 15.53 4.74 -16.03
C HIS A 152 16.81 5.56 -16.17
#